data_AF-A0A091HLT2-F1
#
_entry.id   AF-A0A091HLT2-F1
#
_cell.length_a   1.000
_cell.length_b   1.000
_cell.length_c   1.000
_cell.angle_alpha   90.00
_cell.angle_beta   90.00
_cell.angle_gamma   90.00
#
_symmetry.space_group_name_H-M   'P 1'
#
loop_
_entity.id
_entity.type
_entity.pdbx_description
1 polymer ?
#
loop_
_entity_poly.entity_id
_entity_poly.type
_entity_poly.pdbx_seq_one_letter_code
_entity_poly.pdbx_strand_id
1 'polypeptide(L)'
;RQANEEYQVLANSWRYSSAFSNKLFFTIVDYDEGADVFQQLNMNSAPTFMHFPPKGKPKRADTFDLQRIGFAAEQLAKWIADRTDVHIRVFRPPNYSGTIALALLVSLVGGLLYLRRNNLEFIYNKTGWAMAALCVVFAMTSGQMWNHIRGPPYAHKNPQNGQV
;
A
#
# COMPACT_ATOMS: atom_id res chain seq x y z
N ARG A 1 -1.41 -6.68 -4.08
CA ARG A 1 -1.28 -6.03 -2.75
C ARG A 1 -1.71 -4.57 -2.79
N GLN A 2 -1.04 -3.69 -3.54
CA GLN A 2 -1.43 -2.27 -3.67
C GLN A 2 -2.90 -2.07 -4.10
N ALA A 3 -3.37 -2.84 -5.10
CA ALA A 3 -4.78 -2.78 -5.52
C ALA A 3 -5.77 -3.22 -4.42
N ASN A 4 -5.36 -4.13 -3.52
CA ASN A 4 -6.19 -4.53 -2.37
C ASN A 4 -6.25 -3.41 -1.32
N GLU A 5 -5.14 -2.70 -1.07
CA GLU A 5 -5.13 -1.56 -0.15
C GLU A 5 -6.10 -0.47 -0.62
N GLU A 6 -6.06 -0.11 -1.90
CA GLU A 6 -7.00 0.87 -2.48
C GLU A 6 -8.45 0.37 -2.45
N TYR A 7 -8.68 -0.92 -2.71
CA TYR A 7 -10.00 -1.53 -2.58
C TYR A 7 -10.53 -1.48 -1.14
N GLN A 8 -9.69 -1.75 -0.15
CA GLN A 8 -10.06 -1.67 1.26
C GLN A 8 -10.39 -0.23 1.67
N VAL A 9 -9.63 0.76 1.19
CA VAL A 9 -9.95 2.18 1.40
C VAL A 9 -11.32 2.53 0.82
N LEU A 10 -11.62 2.07 -0.40
CA LEU A 10 -12.91 2.26 -1.05
C LEU A 10 -14.06 1.60 -0.26
N ALA A 11 -13.92 0.32 0.10
CA ALA A 11 -14.93 -0.43 0.82
C ALA A 11 -15.22 0.16 2.21
N ASN A 12 -14.18 0.58 2.93
CA ASN A 12 -14.33 1.29 4.20
C ASN A 12 -15.02 2.65 3.99
N SER A 13 -14.64 3.40 2.96
CA SER A 13 -15.28 4.67 2.62
C SER A 13 -16.78 4.49 2.34
N TRP A 14 -17.18 3.40 1.68
CA TRP A 14 -18.59 3.04 1.48
C TRP A 14 -19.29 2.73 2.80
N ARG A 15 -18.68 1.90 3.65
CA ARG A 15 -19.25 1.49 4.94
C ARG A 15 -19.56 2.68 5.86
N TYR A 16 -18.72 3.71 5.83
CA TYR A 16 -18.88 4.92 6.64
C TYR A 16 -19.56 6.08 5.88
N SER A 17 -20.02 5.84 4.65
CA SER A 17 -20.70 6.86 3.85
C SER A 17 -22.13 7.07 4.32
N SER A 18 -22.62 8.31 4.28
CA SER A 18 -24.05 8.61 4.45
C SER A 18 -24.93 8.06 3.33
N ALA A 19 -24.32 7.74 2.17
CA ALA A 19 -25.00 7.13 1.03
C ALA A 19 -25.11 5.60 1.14
N PHE A 20 -24.64 5.01 2.25
CA PHE A 20 -24.63 3.56 2.44
C PHE A 20 -26.02 2.94 2.23
N SER A 21 -26.07 1.87 1.45
CA SER A 21 -27.31 1.15 1.15
C SER A 21 -27.07 -0.34 0.99
N ASN A 22 -28.12 -1.13 1.21
CA ASN A 22 -28.09 -2.59 1.02
C ASN A 22 -28.21 -3.00 -0.46
N LYS A 23 -27.88 -2.10 -1.39
CA LYS A 23 -27.94 -2.36 -2.84
C LYS A 23 -26.56 -2.61 -3.46
N LEU A 24 -25.48 -2.26 -2.76
CA LEU A 24 -24.11 -2.41 -3.22
C LEU A 24 -23.27 -3.11 -2.15
N PHE A 25 -22.61 -4.18 -2.58
CA PHE A 25 -21.75 -5.01 -1.74
C PHE A 25 -20.37 -5.18 -2.38
N PHE A 26 -19.37 -5.32 -1.53
CA PHE A 26 -17.98 -5.47 -1.90
C PHE A 26 -17.52 -6.87 -1.48
N THR A 27 -17.04 -7.67 -2.43
CA THR A 27 -16.48 -9.00 -2.20
C THR A 27 -15.09 -9.14 -2.84
N ILE A 28 -14.29 -10.05 -2.27
CA ILE A 28 -12.97 -10.45 -2.78
C ILE A 28 -13.00 -11.98 -2.93
N VAL A 29 -12.37 -12.48 -3.99
CA VAL A 29 -12.11 -13.90 -4.19
C VAL A 29 -10.61 -14.04 -4.43
N ASP A 30 -9.93 -14.82 -3.58
CA ASP A 30 -8.53 -15.20 -3.81
C ASP A 30 -8.48 -16.40 -4.76
N TYR A 31 -7.45 -16.46 -5.60
CA TYR A 31 -7.25 -17.57 -6.53
C TYR A 31 -7.04 -18.88 -5.77
N ASP A 32 -6.31 -18.84 -4.65
CA ASP A 32 -6.00 -20.03 -3.86
C ASP A 32 -7.26 -20.64 -3.20
N GLU A 33 -8.30 -19.83 -2.98
CA GLU A 33 -9.57 -20.26 -2.37
C GLU A 33 -10.69 -20.51 -3.39
N GLY A 34 -10.58 -19.96 -4.61
CA GLY A 34 -11.66 -19.92 -5.61
C GLY A 34 -11.19 -20.14 -7.04
N ALA A 35 -10.23 -21.04 -7.27
CA ALA A 35 -9.68 -21.32 -8.59
C ALA A 35 -10.75 -21.70 -9.64
N ASP A 36 -11.84 -22.33 -9.21
CA ASP A 36 -13.00 -22.68 -10.04
C ASP A 36 -13.74 -21.45 -10.58
N VAL A 37 -13.90 -20.40 -9.75
CA VAL A 37 -14.50 -19.12 -10.15
C VAL A 37 -13.65 -18.42 -11.20
N PHE A 38 -12.32 -18.44 -11.05
CA PHE A 38 -11.40 -17.90 -12.04
C PHE A 38 -11.48 -18.64 -13.37
N GLN A 39 -11.59 -19.98 -13.33
CA GLN A 39 -11.81 -20.78 -14.54
C GLN A 39 -13.15 -20.46 -15.22
N GLN A 40 -14.25 -20.38 -14.45
CA GLN A 40 -15.58 -20.06 -14.99
C GLN A 40 -15.64 -18.69 -15.65
N LEU A 41 -14.90 -17.72 -15.11
CA LEU A 41 -14.82 -16.36 -15.64
C LEU A 41 -13.70 -16.18 -16.68
N ASN A 42 -12.98 -17.27 -17.02
CA ASN A 42 -11.84 -17.28 -17.94
C ASN A 42 -10.79 -16.21 -17.60
N MET A 43 -10.50 -16.07 -16.30
CA MET A 43 -9.53 -15.12 -15.76
C MET A 43 -8.18 -15.82 -15.52
N ASN A 44 -7.16 -15.38 -16.27
CA ASN A 44 -5.82 -15.94 -16.20
C ASN A 44 -4.84 -15.05 -15.40
N SER A 45 -5.31 -13.90 -14.92
CA SER A 45 -4.49 -12.94 -14.19
C SER A 45 -5.29 -12.19 -13.14
N ALA A 46 -4.59 -11.82 -12.06
CA ALA A 46 -5.08 -10.98 -10.98
C ALA A 46 -4.20 -9.73 -10.87
N PRO A 47 -4.70 -8.60 -10.34
CA PRO A 47 -6.06 -8.37 -9.86
C PRO A 47 -7.03 -7.92 -10.98
N THR A 48 -8.31 -8.31 -10.88
CA THR A 48 -9.38 -7.87 -11.78
C THR A 48 -10.58 -7.38 -10.94
N PHE A 49 -11.13 -6.21 -11.28
CA PHE A 49 -12.36 -5.71 -10.64
C PHE A 49 -13.53 -5.86 -11.58
N MET A 50 -14.62 -6.46 -11.09
CA MET A 50 -15.84 -6.69 -11.86
C MET A 50 -17.08 -6.27 -11.08
N HIS A 51 -18.04 -5.69 -11.78
CA HIS A 51 -19.36 -5.39 -11.26
C HIS A 51 -20.37 -6.45 -11.76
N PHE A 52 -21.13 -7.01 -10.83
CA PHE A 52 -22.22 -7.95 -11.17
C PHE A 52 -23.56 -7.24 -10.99
N PRO A 53 -24.29 -6.91 -12.06
CA PRO A 53 -25.58 -6.25 -11.94
C PRO A 53 -26.61 -7.18 -11.28
N PRO A 54 -27.64 -6.64 -10.61
CA PRO A 54 -28.66 -7.44 -9.92
C PRO A 54 -29.49 -8.32 -10.88
N LYS A 55 -29.48 -8.00 -12.18
CA LYS A 55 -30.17 -8.77 -13.23
C LYS A 55 -29.28 -8.88 -14.46
N GLY A 56 -29.23 -10.08 -15.04
CA GLY A 56 -28.49 -10.35 -16.27
C GLY A 56 -27.01 -10.68 -16.05
N LYS A 57 -26.28 -10.82 -17.15
CA LYS A 57 -24.83 -11.09 -17.13
C LYS A 57 -24.04 -9.78 -17.13
N PRO A 58 -22.84 -9.75 -16.54
CA PRO A 58 -21.94 -8.60 -16.64
C PRO A 58 -21.66 -8.24 -18.11
N LYS A 59 -21.70 -6.95 -18.42
CA LYS A 59 -21.31 -6.41 -19.73
C LYS A 59 -19.82 -6.13 -19.74
N ARG A 60 -19.25 -5.87 -20.93
CA ARG A 60 -17.82 -5.53 -21.07
C ARG A 60 -17.39 -4.31 -20.24
N ALA A 61 -18.28 -3.33 -20.07
CA ALA A 61 -18.02 -2.14 -19.24
C ALA A 61 -18.12 -2.41 -17.72
N ASP A 62 -18.63 -3.58 -17.33
CA ASP A 62 -18.64 -4.04 -15.94
C ASP A 62 -17.32 -4.73 -15.54
N THR A 63 -16.35 -4.84 -16.45
CA THR A 63 -14.97 -5.16 -16.11
C THR A 63 -14.16 -3.86 -16.09
N PHE A 64 -13.53 -3.56 -14.97
CA PHE A 64 -12.73 -2.36 -14.82
C PHE A 64 -11.42 -2.48 -15.60
N ASP A 65 -11.11 -1.46 -16.41
CA ASP A 65 -9.88 -1.39 -17.21
C ASP A 65 -8.70 -0.91 -16.34
N LEU A 66 -8.17 -1.86 -15.56
CA LEU A 66 -7.08 -1.62 -14.63
C LEU A 66 -5.81 -1.12 -15.33
N GLN A 67 -5.50 -1.63 -16.51
CA GLN A 67 -4.26 -1.33 -17.22
C GLN A 67 -4.21 0.12 -17.71
N ARG A 68 -5.36 0.68 -18.12
CA ARG A 68 -5.44 2.04 -18.64
C ARG A 68 -5.67 3.10 -17.57
N ILE A 69 -6.49 2.79 -16.56
CA ILE A 69 -6.98 3.78 -15.58
C ILE A 69 -6.16 3.77 -14.28
N GLY A 70 -5.57 2.62 -13.94
CA GLY A 70 -4.94 2.39 -12.63
C GLY A 70 -5.95 2.00 -11.54
N PHE A 71 -5.47 1.65 -10.36
CA PHE A 71 -6.26 1.09 -9.24
C PHE A 71 -6.58 2.08 -8.12
N ALA A 72 -6.46 3.39 -8.36
CA ALA A 72 -6.76 4.38 -7.33
C ALA A 72 -8.24 4.27 -6.89
N ALA A 73 -8.48 4.33 -5.58
CA ALA A 73 -9.80 4.21 -4.98
C ALA A 73 -10.81 5.21 -5.56
N GLU A 74 -10.39 6.43 -5.90
CA GLU A 74 -11.23 7.45 -6.51
C GLU A 74 -11.67 7.07 -7.94
N GLN A 75 -10.79 6.42 -8.71
CA GLN A 75 -11.12 5.95 -10.05
C GLN A 75 -12.08 4.76 -10.00
N LEU A 76 -11.88 3.86 -9.04
CA LEU A 76 -12.81 2.76 -8.78
C LEU A 76 -14.18 3.30 -8.32
N ALA A 77 -14.21 4.29 -7.43
CA ALA A 77 -15.45 4.95 -7.00
C ALA A 77 -16.19 5.61 -8.18
N LYS A 78 -15.45 6.29 -9.07
CA LYS A 78 -16.03 6.90 -10.27
C LYS A 78 -16.61 5.85 -11.21
N TRP A 79 -15.87 4.77 -11.47
CA TRP A 79 -16.36 3.66 -12.28
C TRP A 79 -17.62 3.03 -11.66
N ILE A 80 -17.65 2.80 -10.35
CA ILE A 80 -18.85 2.29 -9.66
C ILE A 80 -20.03 3.25 -9.83
N ALA A 81 -19.80 4.57 -9.70
CA ALA A 81 -20.85 5.56 -9.93
C ALA A 81 -21.39 5.49 -11.37
N ASP A 82 -20.51 5.37 -12.37
CA ASP A 82 -20.92 5.24 -13.79
C ASP A 82 -21.71 3.95 -14.06
N ARG A 83 -21.52 2.88 -13.25
CA ARG A 83 -22.23 1.59 -13.41
C ARG A 83 -23.50 1.45 -12.58
N THR A 84 -23.52 2.05 -11.39
CA THR A 84 -24.52 1.78 -10.35
C THR A 84 -25.30 3.02 -9.92
N ASP A 85 -24.92 4.22 -10.38
CA ASP A 85 -25.44 5.51 -9.93
C ASP A 85 -25.19 5.79 -8.43
N VAL A 86 -24.31 5.02 -7.80
CA VAL A 86 -23.92 5.17 -6.39
C VAL A 86 -22.61 5.95 -6.30
N HIS A 87 -22.69 7.17 -5.77
CA HIS A 87 -21.52 8.03 -5.57
C HIS A 87 -20.84 7.76 -4.21
N ILE A 88 -19.67 7.13 -4.25
CA ILE A 88 -18.85 6.87 -3.07
C ILE A 88 -17.80 7.98 -2.92
N ARG A 89 -17.84 8.71 -1.81
CA ARG A 89 -16.79 9.66 -1.45
C ARG A 89 -15.67 8.91 -0.75
N VAL A 90 -14.51 8.82 -1.40
CA VAL A 90 -13.33 8.15 -0.85
C VAL A 90 -12.70 8.99 0.25
N PHE A 91 -12.54 8.40 1.43
CA PHE A 91 -11.82 9.00 2.54
C PHE A 91 -10.56 8.18 2.81
N ARG A 92 -9.40 8.76 2.51
CA ARG A 92 -8.10 8.16 2.82
C ARG A 92 -7.76 8.48 4.27
N PRO A 93 -7.75 7.51 5.20
CA PRO A 93 -7.34 7.79 6.57
C PRO A 93 -5.90 8.34 6.54
N PRO A 94 -5.64 9.50 7.16
CA PRO A 94 -4.30 10.07 7.18
C PRO A 94 -3.31 9.09 7.82
N ASN A 95 -2.17 8.89 7.18
CA ASN A 95 -1.14 8.02 7.69
C ASN A 95 -0.42 8.69 8.87
N TYR A 96 -0.87 8.41 10.08
CA TYR A 96 -0.25 8.91 11.31
C TYR A 96 1.08 8.22 11.65
N SER A 97 1.50 7.18 10.92
CA SER A 97 2.75 6.48 11.26
C SER A 97 3.97 7.40 11.12
N GLY A 98 3.99 8.23 10.07
CA GLY A 98 5.07 9.19 9.83
C GLY A 98 5.12 10.29 10.89
N THR A 99 3.97 10.83 11.28
CA THR A 99 3.90 11.88 12.32
C THR A 99 4.21 11.33 13.71
N ILE A 100 3.75 10.12 14.04
CA ILE A 100 4.07 9.44 15.29
C ILE A 100 5.57 9.09 15.35
N ALA A 101 6.15 8.57 14.27
CA ALA A 101 7.58 8.27 14.20
C ALA A 101 8.43 9.53 14.38
N LEU A 102 8.04 10.64 13.74
CA LEU A 102 8.71 11.93 13.91
C LEU A 102 8.58 12.45 15.35
N ALA A 103 7.39 12.39 15.94
CA ALA A 103 7.16 12.81 17.32
C ALA A 103 7.98 11.97 18.32
N LEU A 104 8.07 10.66 18.10
CA LEU A 104 8.91 9.75 18.89
C LEU A 104 10.39 10.12 18.76
N LEU A 105 10.87 10.37 17.53
CA LEU A 105 12.26 10.76 17.30
C LEU A 105 12.59 12.08 18.01
N VAL A 106 11.73 13.09 17.87
CA VAL A 106 11.91 14.40 18.53
C VAL A 106 11.87 14.25 20.05
N SER A 107 10.97 13.43 20.59
CA SER A 107 10.89 13.14 22.02
C SER A 107 12.14 12.42 22.53
N LEU A 108 12.63 11.43 21.78
CA LEU A 108 13.84 10.69 22.12
C LEU A 108 15.07 11.59 22.10
N VAL A 109 15.28 12.35 21.02
CA VAL A 109 16.39 13.30 20.89
C VAL A 109 16.31 14.38 21.97
N GLY A 110 15.13 14.98 22.19
CA GLY A 110 14.90 15.97 23.22
C GLY A 110 15.15 15.43 24.63
N GLY A 111 14.70 14.20 24.92
CA GLY A 111 14.94 13.51 26.19
C GLY A 111 16.43 13.21 26.40
N LEU A 112 17.13 12.76 25.37
CA LEU A 112 18.57 12.46 25.41
C LEU A 112 19.38 13.75 25.65
N LEU A 113 19.03 14.85 24.96
CA LEU A 113 19.62 16.17 25.17
C LEU A 113 19.35 16.72 26.57
N TYR A 114 18.14 16.49 27.11
CA TYR A 114 17.79 16.90 28.47
C TYR A 114 18.58 16.12 29.54
N LEU A 115 18.68 14.80 29.41
CA LEU A 115 19.44 13.95 30.34
C LEU A 115 20.96 14.18 30.27
N ARG A 116 21.49 14.48 29.07
CA ARG A 116 22.90 14.81 28.85
C ARG A 116 23.18 16.32 28.82
N ARG A 117 22.29 17.16 29.37
CA ARG A 117 22.42 18.63 29.33
C ARG A 117 23.77 19.14 29.83
N ASN A 118 24.39 18.44 30.78
CA ASN A 118 25.68 18.82 31.37
C ASN A 118 26.90 18.17 30.68
N ASN A 119 26.71 17.29 29.70
CA ASN A 119 27.76 16.58 28.96
C ASN A 119 27.44 16.54 27.46
N LEU A 120 27.41 17.72 26.85
CA LEU A 120 27.20 17.92 25.40
C LEU A 120 28.48 17.71 24.57
N GLU A 121 29.57 17.25 25.18
CA GLU A 121 30.86 17.05 24.48
C GLU A 121 30.76 16.10 23.30
N PHE A 122 29.84 15.12 23.36
CA PHE A 122 29.52 14.23 22.24
C PHE A 122 29.06 14.98 20.97
N ILE A 123 28.30 16.06 21.11
CA ILE A 123 27.79 16.87 19.98
C ILE A 123 28.91 17.72 19.38
N TYR A 124 29.90 18.13 20.17
CA TYR A 124 31.04 18.92 19.69
C TYR A 124 32.22 18.07 19.20
N ASN A 125 32.13 16.74 19.33
CA ASN A 125 33.20 15.83 18.93
C ASN A 125 33.30 15.71 17.39
N LYS A 126 34.28 16.40 16.80
CA LYS A 126 34.57 16.37 15.35
C LYS A 126 34.83 14.95 14.82
N THR A 127 35.47 14.08 15.60
CA THR A 127 35.77 12.70 15.19
C THR A 127 34.48 11.86 15.10
N GLY A 128 33.54 12.07 16.02
CA GLY A 128 32.22 11.42 15.98
C GLY A 128 31.42 11.80 14.72
N TRP A 129 31.39 13.09 14.38
CA TRP A 129 30.77 13.57 13.14
C TRP A 129 31.46 13.08 11.88
N ALA A 130 32.80 13.01 11.88
CA ALA A 130 33.57 12.47 10.76
C ALA A 130 33.25 10.99 10.50
N MET A 131 33.17 10.19 11.57
CA MET A 131 32.76 8.78 11.48
C MET A 131 31.32 8.62 10.98
N ALA A 132 30.39 9.41 11.52
CA ALA A 132 28.99 9.38 11.07
C ALA A 132 28.87 9.76 9.57
N ALA A 133 29.59 10.80 9.13
CA ALA A 133 29.64 11.20 7.73
C ALA A 133 30.21 10.09 6.83
N LEU A 134 31.28 9.43 7.24
CA LEU A 134 31.85 8.28 6.51
C LEU A 134 30.84 7.13 6.40
N CYS A 135 30.13 6.80 7.47
CA CYS A 135 29.07 5.77 7.44
C CYS A 135 27.98 6.11 6.42
N VAL A 136 27.55 7.37 6.36
CA VAL A 136 26.54 7.82 5.37
C VAL A 136 27.08 7.71 3.95
N VAL A 137 28.32 8.16 3.71
CA VAL A 137 28.96 8.06 2.39
C VAL A 137 29.06 6.61 1.94
N PHE A 138 29.54 5.71 2.80
CA PHE A 138 29.61 4.28 2.48
C PHE A 138 28.23 3.65 2.26
N ALA A 139 27.23 3.98 3.08
CA ALA A 139 25.87 3.50 2.86
C ALA A 139 25.34 3.94 1.49
N MET A 140 25.57 5.19 1.10
CA MET A 140 25.11 5.72 -0.18
C MET A 140 25.89 5.15 -1.39
N THR A 141 27.19 4.89 -1.25
CA THR A 141 28.00 4.30 -2.34
C THR A 141 27.88 2.78 -2.45
N SER A 142 27.46 2.09 -1.39
CA SER A 142 27.25 0.62 -1.37
C SER A 142 26.03 0.12 -2.16
N GLY A 143 25.28 1.02 -2.81
CA GLY A 143 24.10 0.66 -3.60
C GLY A 143 22.81 0.50 -2.77
N GLN A 144 22.76 1.00 -1.53
CA GLN A 144 21.55 0.97 -0.69
C GLN A 144 20.34 1.61 -1.37
N MET A 145 20.53 2.70 -2.11
CA MET A 145 19.44 3.32 -2.88
C MET A 145 18.96 2.43 -4.03
N TRP A 146 19.87 1.68 -4.67
CA TRP A 146 19.49 0.72 -5.71
C TRP A 146 18.66 -0.43 -5.12
N ASN A 147 19.04 -0.93 -3.95
CA ASN A 147 18.26 -1.91 -3.19
C ASN A 147 16.89 -1.34 -2.77
N HIS A 148 16.83 -0.09 -2.32
CA HIS A 148 15.59 0.57 -1.89
C HIS A 148 14.62 0.80 -3.05
N ILE A 149 15.10 1.22 -4.22
CA ILE A 149 14.25 1.51 -5.39
C ILE A 149 13.79 0.22 -6.07
N ARG A 150 14.67 -0.77 -6.22
CA ARG A 150 14.39 -1.96 -7.04
C ARG A 150 13.95 -3.19 -6.24
N GLY A 151 14.20 -3.22 -4.93
CA GLY A 151 13.78 -4.30 -4.04
C GLY A 151 14.07 -5.72 -4.55
N PRO A 152 15.29 -6.02 -5.06
CA PRO A 152 15.60 -7.37 -5.54
C PRO A 152 15.46 -8.40 -4.40
N PRO A 153 15.05 -9.65 -4.70
CA PRO A 153 14.93 -10.69 -3.69
C PRO A 153 16.29 -11.00 -3.05
N TYR A 154 16.35 -10.96 -1.72
CA TYR A 154 17.59 -11.16 -0.94
C TYR A 154 18.23 -12.55 -1.13
N ALA A 155 17.46 -13.56 -1.53
CA ALA A 155 17.94 -14.89 -1.86
C ALA A 155 17.16 -15.44 -3.07
N HIS A 156 17.88 -16.00 -4.04
CA HIS A 156 17.27 -16.78 -5.12
C HIS A 156 17.07 -18.21 -4.61
N LYS A 157 15.82 -18.68 -4.52
CA LYS A 157 15.54 -20.08 -4.17
C LYS A 157 16.07 -20.99 -5.27
N ASN A 158 16.83 -22.01 -4.89
CA ASN A 158 17.32 -23.03 -5.83
C ASN A 158 16.12 -23.80 -6.43
N PRO A 159 15.92 -23.80 -7.77
CA PRO A 159 14.76 -24.41 -8.41
C PRO A 159 14.66 -25.94 -8.25
N GLN A 160 15.72 -26.61 -7.80
CA GLN A 160 15.70 -28.07 -7.58
C GLN A 160 15.36 -28.48 -6.12
N ASN A 161 15.63 -27.61 -5.13
CA ASN A 161 15.65 -28.02 -3.72
C ASN A 161 14.77 -27.15 -2.82
N GLY A 162 14.24 -26.02 -3.31
CA GLY A 162 13.30 -25.14 -2.59
C GLY A 162 13.86 -24.41 -1.36
N GLN A 163 15.10 -24.68 -0.96
CA GLN A 163 15.78 -24.00 0.15
C GLN A 163 16.32 -22.63 -0.28
N VAL A 164 16.26 -21.69 0.67
CA VAL A 164 16.78 -20.31 0.61
C VAL A 164 18.24 -20.25 1.02
#